data_AF-A0A660L2X8-F1
#
_entry.id   AF-A0A660L2X8-F1
#
_cell.length_a   1.000
_cell.length_b   1.000
_cell.length_c   1.000
_cell.angle_alpha   90.00
_cell.angle_beta   90.00
_cell.angle_gamma   90.00
#
_symmetry.space_group_name_H-M   'P 1'
#
loop_
_entity.id
_entity.type
_entity.pdbx_description
1 polymer ?
#
loop_
_entity_poly.entity_id
_entity_poly.type
_entity_poly.pdbx_seq_one_letter_code
_entity_poly.pdbx_strand_id
1 'polypeptide(L)'
;MGSVKVVSGLTFLRYVLPALLVIAGFVSLFVIEDDIRWDLWAMLVGSGLALLLLNVLFRYGAKGDKEREDEESAREYFAQHGRWPDD
;
A
#
# COMPACT_ATOMS: atom_id res chain seq x y z
N MET A 1 22.43 -2.01 -12.58
CA MET A 1 22.51 -1.00 -11.49
C MET A 1 21.26 -0.10 -11.42
N GLY A 2 20.04 -0.66 -11.59
CA GLY A 2 18.78 0.11 -11.66
C GLY A 2 17.70 -0.31 -10.64
N SER A 3 17.74 -1.55 -10.15
CA SER A 3 16.72 -2.06 -9.21
C SER A 3 16.77 -1.45 -7.82
N VAL A 4 17.95 -1.01 -7.34
CA VAL A 4 18.12 -0.51 -5.97
C VAL A 4 17.34 0.79 -5.73
N LYS A 5 17.28 1.69 -6.73
CA LYS A 5 16.54 2.96 -6.60
C LYS A 5 15.02 2.76 -6.59
N VAL A 6 14.50 1.84 -7.41
CA VAL A 6 13.05 1.57 -7.50
C VAL A 6 12.54 0.85 -6.25
N VAL A 7 13.27 -0.15 -5.77
CA VAL A 7 12.96 -0.84 -4.50
C VAL A 7 13.01 0.15 -3.34
N SER A 8 13.96 1.08 -3.33
CA SER A 8 14.03 2.15 -2.34
C SER A 8 12.82 3.09 -2.43
N GLY A 9 12.37 3.47 -3.62
CA GLY A 9 11.23 4.37 -3.81
C GLY A 9 9.90 3.76 -3.36
N LEU A 10 9.69 2.47 -3.65
CA LEU A 10 8.46 1.78 -3.27
C LEU A 10 8.37 1.55 -1.76
N THR A 11 9.48 1.16 -1.13
CA THR A 11 9.58 1.06 0.34
C THR A 11 9.35 2.41 0.99
N PHE A 12 9.87 3.49 0.38
CA PHE A 12 9.66 4.84 0.89
C PHE A 12 8.18 5.23 0.90
N LEU A 13 7.49 5.08 -0.24
CA LEU A 13 6.08 5.43 -0.36
C LEU A 13 5.15 4.54 0.48
N ARG A 14 5.51 3.26 0.64
CA ARG A 14 4.69 2.29 1.39
C ARG A 14 4.81 2.44 2.90
N TYR A 15 5.99 2.75 3.40
CA TYR A 15 6.29 2.61 4.82
C TYR A 15 7.00 3.83 5.41
N VAL A 16 8.02 4.37 4.74
CA VAL A 16 8.83 5.45 5.32
C VAL A 16 8.04 6.76 5.40
N LEU A 17 7.44 7.21 4.29
CA LEU A 17 6.66 8.44 4.27
C LEU A 17 5.47 8.40 5.26
N PRO A 18 4.63 7.35 5.28
CA PRO A 18 3.54 7.27 6.24
C PRO A 18 4.04 7.24 7.70
N ALA A 19 5.11 6.50 7.99
CA ALA A 19 5.69 6.45 9.34
C ALA A 19 6.24 7.83 9.77
N LEU A 20 6.92 8.54 8.87
CA LEU A 20 7.42 9.89 9.14
C LEU A 20 6.28 10.86 9.45
N LEU A 21 5.16 10.79 8.73
CA LEU A 21 3.98 11.62 9.00
C LEU A 21 3.40 11.33 10.39
N VAL A 22 3.22 10.06 10.75
CA VAL A 22 2.70 9.68 12.07
C VAL A 22 3.65 10.14 13.18
N ILE A 23 4.96 9.91 13.03
CA ILE A 23 5.97 10.34 14.00
C ILE A 23 5.97 11.86 14.12
N ALA A 24 5.96 12.60 13.01
CA ALA A 24 5.93 14.06 13.00
C ALA A 24 4.68 14.60 13.71
N GLY A 25 3.52 13.97 13.52
CA GLY A 25 2.29 14.31 14.24
C GLY A 25 2.45 14.13 15.76
N PHE A 26 3.00 13.00 16.21
CA PHE A 26 3.25 12.82 17.66
C PHE A 26 4.31 13.80 18.20
N VAL A 27 5.35 14.09 17.44
CA VAL A 27 6.37 15.08 17.79
C VAL A 27 5.74 16.47 17.92
N SER A 28 4.80 16.85 17.06
CA SER A 28 4.18 18.18 17.11
C SER A 28 3.45 18.45 18.41
N LEU A 29 2.91 17.42 19.08
CA LEU A 29 2.26 17.58 20.39
C LEU A 29 3.22 18.07 21.49
N PHE A 30 4.52 17.79 21.36
CA PHE A 30 5.55 18.17 22.32
C PHE A 30 6.29 19.46 21.94
N VAL A 31 6.31 19.80 20.65
CA VAL A 31 7.06 20.96 20.12
C VAL A 31 6.20 22.22 20.06
N ILE A 32 4.90 22.08 19.84
CA ILE A 32 3.98 23.20 19.65
C ILE A 32 3.16 23.41 20.92
N GLU A 33 3.10 24.65 21.40
CA GLU A 33 2.49 24.99 22.70
C GLU A 33 1.04 25.51 22.60
N ASP A 34 0.59 25.93 21.42
CA ASP A 34 -0.77 26.44 21.22
C ASP A 34 -1.77 25.30 20.90
N ASP A 35 -3.03 25.67 20.69
CA ASP A 35 -4.10 24.74 20.35
C ASP A 35 -3.96 24.16 18.92
N ILE A 36 -3.19 24.81 18.04
CA ILE A 36 -3.01 24.34 16.65
C ILE A 36 -2.27 23.00 16.59
N ARG A 37 -1.60 22.62 17.69
CA ARG A 37 -0.95 21.31 17.82
C ARG A 37 -1.89 20.15 17.53
N TRP A 38 -3.17 20.28 17.88
CA TRP A 38 -4.17 19.23 17.70
C TRP A 38 -4.58 19.07 16.25
N ASP A 39 -4.79 20.20 15.56
CA ASP A 39 -5.10 20.21 14.13
C ASP A 39 -3.92 19.64 13.32
N LEU A 40 -2.70 20.05 13.66
CA LEU A 40 -1.49 19.55 13.01
C LEU A 40 -1.27 18.06 13.28
N TRP A 41 -1.49 17.61 14.52
CA TRP A 41 -1.42 16.20 14.89
C TRP A 41 -2.44 15.37 14.11
N ALA A 42 -3.71 15.79 14.08
CA ALA A 42 -4.77 15.09 13.39
C ALA A 42 -4.50 15.02 11.88
N MET A 43 -4.05 16.12 11.28
CA MET A 43 -3.72 16.18 9.86
C MET A 43 -2.55 15.24 9.51
N LEU A 44 -1.46 15.26 10.27
CA LEU A 44 -0.28 14.44 10.01
C LEU A 44 -0.55 12.95 10.25
N VAL A 45 -1.12 12.60 11.40
CA VAL A 45 -1.44 11.20 11.73
C VAL A 45 -2.51 10.67 10.78
N GLY A 46 -3.56 11.44 10.51
CA GLY A 46 -4.63 11.07 9.57
C GLY A 46 -4.09 10.83 8.16
N SER A 47 -3.22 11.71 7.66
CA SER A 47 -2.57 11.52 6.35
C SER A 47 -1.71 10.26 6.31
N GLY A 48 -0.90 10.02 7.35
CA GLY A 48 -0.07 8.82 7.43
C GLY A 48 -0.89 7.53 7.46
N LEU A 49 -1.95 7.49 8.27
CA LEU A 49 -2.85 6.33 8.33
C LEU A 49 -3.62 6.12 7.02
N ALA A 50 -4.07 7.19 6.37
CA ALA A 50 -4.73 7.11 5.06
C ALA A 50 -3.79 6.51 3.99
N LEU A 51 -2.51 6.90 3.98
CA LEU A 51 -1.53 6.31 3.07
C LEU A 51 -1.28 4.82 3.35
N LEU A 52 -1.21 4.41 4.62
CA LEU A 52 -1.09 3.00 4.98
C LEU A 52 -2.31 2.20 4.53
N LEU A 53 -3.51 2.72 4.78
CA LEU A 53 -4.76 2.11 4.36
C LEU A 53 -4.82 1.97 2.84
N LEU A 54 -4.46 3.01 2.11
CA LEU A 54 -4.46 2.99 0.64
C LEU A 54 -3.49 1.92 0.12
N ASN A 55 -2.30 1.78 0.70
CA ASN A 55 -1.36 0.71 0.35
C ASN A 55 -1.93 -0.69 0.62
N VAL A 56 -2.69 -0.86 1.70
CA VAL A 56 -3.39 -2.12 1.99
C VAL A 56 -4.44 -2.43 0.93
N LEU A 57 -5.29 -1.46 0.59
CA LEU A 57 -6.31 -1.63 -0.44
C LEU A 57 -5.72 -1.96 -1.81
N PHE A 58 -4.64 -1.27 -2.21
CA PHE A 58 -3.92 -1.59 -3.45
C PHE A 58 -3.39 -3.02 -3.46
N ARG A 59 -2.85 -3.51 -2.34
CA ARG A 59 -2.36 -4.89 -2.24
C ARG A 59 -3.48 -5.92 -2.42
N TYR A 60 -4.65 -5.65 -1.84
CA TYR A 60 -5.81 -6.53 -2.03
C TYR A 60 -6.35 -6.48 -3.46
N GLY A 61 -6.44 -5.29 -4.06
CA GLY A 61 -6.84 -5.15 -5.47
C GLY A 61 -5.92 -5.90 -6.42
N ALA A 62 -4.60 -5.71 -6.28
CA ALA A 62 -3.61 -6.38 -7.13
C ALA A 62 -3.57 -7.90 -6.94
N LYS A 63 -3.90 -8.41 -5.74
CA LYS A 63 -4.01 -9.85 -5.52
C LYS A 63 -5.17 -10.44 -6.33
N GLY A 64 -6.30 -9.74 -6.42
CA GLY A 64 -7.46 -10.17 -7.20
C GLY A 64 -7.24 -10.15 -8.71
N ASP A 65 -6.37 -9.26 -9.22
CA ASP A 65 -5.96 -9.29 -10.64
C ASP A 65 -5.28 -10.62 -10.99
N LYS A 66 -4.37 -11.08 -10.13
CA LYS A 66 -3.67 -12.36 -10.34
C LYS A 66 -4.62 -13.54 -10.34
N GLU A 67 -5.60 -13.57 -9.44
CA GLU A 67 -6.60 -14.64 -9.39
C GLU A 67 -7.44 -14.69 -10.68
N ARG A 68 -7.73 -13.53 -11.29
CA ARG A 68 -8.41 -13.45 -12.60
C ARG A 68 -7.53 -13.94 -13.76
N GLU A 69 -6.25 -13.57 -13.79
CA GLU A 69 -5.29 -14.06 -14.79
C GLU A 69 -5.12 -15.59 -14.71
N ASP A 70 -5.00 -16.12 -13.48
CA ASP A 70 -4.86 -17.55 -13.25
C ASP A 70 -6.15 -18.29 -13.73
N GLU A 71 -7.34 -17.75 -13.45
CA GLU A 71 -8.62 -18.29 -13.92
C GLU A 71 -8.77 -18.23 -15.44
N GLU A 72 -8.39 -17.12 -16.09
CA GLU A 72 -8.42 -16.98 -17.54
C GLU A 72 -7.50 -18.01 -18.21
N SER A 73 -6.29 -18.20 -17.69
CA SER A 73 -5.35 -19.20 -18.20
C SER A 73 -5.90 -20.63 -18.09
N ALA A 74 -6.61 -20.95 -17.01
CA ALA A 74 -7.22 -22.26 -16.82
C ALA A 74 -8.38 -22.50 -17.80
N ARG A 75 -9.17 -21.45 -18.11
CA ARG A 75 -10.22 -21.51 -19.13
C ARG A 75 -9.65 -21.72 -20.53
N GLU A 76 -8.55 -21.05 -20.88
CA GLU A 76 -7.85 -21.27 -22.15
C GLU A 76 -7.33 -22.70 -22.28
N TYR A 77 -6.75 -23.24 -21.20
CA TYR A 77 -6.29 -24.62 -21.16
C TYR A 77 -7.44 -25.60 -21.36
N PHE A 78 -8.56 -25.40 -20.66
CA PHE A 78 -9.76 -26.22 -20.81
C PHE A 78 -10.31 -26.18 -22.23
N ALA A 79 -10.39 -25.01 -22.86
CA ALA A 79 -10.84 -24.86 -24.24
C ALA A 79 -9.97 -25.62 -25.24
N GLN A 80 -8.66 -25.70 -24.99
CA GLN A 80 -7.69 -26.40 -25.86
C GLN A 80 -7.65 -27.91 -25.62
N HIS A 81 -7.76 -28.35 -24.36
CA HIS A 81 -7.48 -29.75 -23.98
C HIS A 81 -8.73 -30.53 -23.55
N GLY A 82 -9.88 -29.88 -23.37
CA GLY A 82 -11.15 -30.49 -22.98
C GLY A 82 -11.18 -31.03 -21.54
N ARG A 83 -10.22 -30.61 -20.70
CA ARG A 83 -10.06 -31.02 -19.30
C ARG A 83 -9.39 -29.92 -18.51
N TRP A 84 -9.69 -29.84 -17.22
CA TRP A 84 -9.17 -28.80 -16.36
C TRP A 84 -7.67 -29.02 -16.11
N PRO A 85 -6.85 -27.97 -15.85
CA PRO A 85 -5.42 -28.15 -15.58
C PRO A 85 -5.12 -28.99 -14.33
N ASP A 86 -6.10 -29.06 -13.42
CA ASP A 86 -5.96 -29.68 -12.10
C ASP A 86 -6.51 -31.13 -12.05
N ASP A 87 -7.04 -31.63 -13.19
CA ASP A 87 -7.59 -33.00 -13.37
C ASP A 87 -6.53 -34.04 -13.79
#